data_AF-A0AAJ0DVE5-F1
#
_entry.id   AF-A0AAJ0DVE5-F1
#
_cell.length_a   1.000
_cell.length_b   1.000
_cell.length_c   1.000
_cell.angle_alpha   90.00
_cell.angle_beta   90.00
_cell.angle_gamma   90.00
#
_symmetry.space_group_name_H-M   'P 1'
#
loop_
_entity.id
_entity.type
_entity.pdbx_description
1 polymer ?
#
loop_
_entity_poly.entity_id
_entity_poly.type
_entity_poly.pdbx_seq_one_letter_code
_entity_poly.pdbx_strand_id
1 'polypeptide(L)'
;MCWRPWSILMPLTSSSLIGGETTFLCPGRIGLGNLYLRYSIDHGSSVSGFCRKLFCATVWCFNAAETLSPGSMYARHYWCSDRSQVCCQTDIRRRLFPYARGLMAPPLASCEHLLLWARNQQCSDPRDKVYRILGLMDPRIVAKIEVDYSFPPWKTFAQLVLAEHDVYQKLNMINNCGIATRPEGCPSWVPNLEQPVEGANIGYLSIRRFYASARSSAVVKLIEPADHLQVTGRRVAIISRVSDDLNGTFVQLMEVVRDWAPKDPQNDKYVSGGLSMDAYVEVLVRGRTSDRALGDNPLPSIRRLRELLTSALSKDKLDGEVARAFKDCFFAKECLFVTTEGYMGVSARGLQEGESPPSQDLPPSDQVAVILGCDFPMILRPGDPGRYEVVGPCFVHGLMLGEALKPPLKPPWKDALPVTKGWAMPYFINTETRELMKTDVRLGSLPLDWEEVASIDPFLPPFVFKNKNDGRISVNDPRMSVDAIQKRGIELETLVLT
;
A
#
# COMPACT_ATOMS: atom_id res chain seq x y z
N MET A 1 -20.37 -28.96 -22.38
CA MET A 1 -20.03 -27.88 -23.33
C MET A 1 -18.88 -27.08 -22.74
N CYS A 2 -17.67 -27.40 -23.19
CA CYS A 2 -16.41 -26.89 -22.66
C CYS A 2 -16.09 -25.49 -23.22
N TRP A 3 -15.69 -24.56 -22.37
CA TRP A 3 -15.02 -23.33 -22.78
C TRP A 3 -13.51 -23.52 -22.66
N ARG A 4 -12.80 -23.44 -23.79
CA ARG A 4 -11.33 -23.44 -23.88
C ARG A 4 -10.79 -22.00 -23.70
N PRO A 5 -9.58 -21.82 -23.12
CA PRO A 5 -8.94 -20.53 -22.99
C PRO A 5 -8.33 -20.07 -24.32
N TRP A 6 -8.51 -18.79 -24.67
CA TRP A 6 -7.84 -18.16 -25.81
C TRP A 6 -6.47 -17.64 -25.36
N SER A 7 -5.43 -18.38 -25.73
CA SER A 7 -4.06 -17.86 -25.84
C SER A 7 -3.94 -17.04 -27.12
N ILE A 8 -3.86 -15.72 -27.01
CA ILE A 8 -3.37 -14.86 -28.10
C ILE A 8 -1.89 -14.58 -27.81
N LEU A 9 -1.05 -15.50 -28.26
CA LEU A 9 0.25 -15.15 -28.80
C LEU A 9 -0.02 -14.48 -30.15
N MET A 10 0.23 -13.17 -30.27
CA MET A 10 0.31 -12.58 -31.61
C MET A 10 1.57 -13.11 -32.30
N PRO A 11 1.48 -13.70 -33.50
CA PRO A 11 2.66 -14.06 -34.26
C PRO A 11 3.32 -12.77 -34.78
N LEU A 12 4.56 -12.52 -34.37
CA LEU A 12 5.45 -11.60 -35.08
C LEU A 12 5.78 -12.24 -36.43
N THR A 13 5.15 -11.79 -37.51
CA THR A 13 5.54 -12.22 -38.85
C THR A 13 6.79 -11.46 -39.26
N SER A 14 7.93 -12.14 -39.28
CA SER A 14 9.15 -11.66 -39.92
C SER A 14 9.00 -11.73 -41.45
N SER A 15 8.95 -10.60 -42.14
CA SER A 15 9.20 -10.58 -43.59
C SER A 15 10.69 -10.35 -43.83
N SER A 16 11.33 -11.31 -44.50
CA SER A 16 12.73 -11.26 -44.92
C SER A 16 12.95 -10.12 -45.91
N LEU A 17 13.78 -9.14 -45.53
CA LEU A 17 14.48 -8.26 -46.46
C LEU A 17 15.96 -8.26 -46.07
N ILE A 18 16.79 -8.55 -47.07
CA ILE A 18 18.24 -8.63 -46.96
C ILE A 18 18.76 -7.21 -46.70
N GLY A 19 19.30 -6.98 -45.49
CA GLY A 19 19.94 -5.72 -45.10
C GLY A 19 19.50 -5.19 -43.73
N GLY A 20 20.15 -5.67 -42.66
CA GLY A 20 20.56 -4.89 -41.48
C GLY A 20 19.58 -4.07 -40.60
N GLU A 21 18.28 -3.94 -40.87
CA GLU A 21 17.35 -3.17 -40.03
C GLU A 21 16.03 -3.92 -39.76
N THR A 22 15.62 -4.02 -38.49
CA THR A 22 14.34 -4.65 -38.10
C THR A 22 13.29 -3.56 -37.85
N THR A 23 12.24 -3.50 -38.68
CA THR A 23 11.14 -2.53 -38.55
C THR A 23 9.95 -3.16 -37.84
N PHE A 24 9.42 -2.52 -36.78
CA PHE A 24 8.19 -2.95 -36.11
C PHE A 24 7.01 -2.03 -36.49
N LEU A 25 5.87 -2.64 -36.87
CA LEU A 25 4.63 -1.94 -37.19
C LEU A 25 3.55 -2.30 -36.16
N CYS A 26 3.00 -1.31 -35.44
CA CYS A 26 1.81 -1.48 -34.60
C CYS A 26 0.59 -0.88 -35.32
N PRO A 27 -0.49 -1.64 -35.58
CA PRO A 27 -1.70 -1.08 -36.17
C PRO A 27 -2.59 -0.45 -35.09
N GLY A 28 -2.90 0.84 -35.23
CA GLY A 28 -4.00 1.50 -34.53
C GLY A 28 -5.05 1.98 -35.53
N ARG A 29 -6.31 1.54 -35.40
CA ARG A 29 -7.43 2.10 -36.16
C ARG A 29 -8.01 3.30 -35.40
N ILE A 30 -7.83 4.50 -35.95
CA ILE A 30 -8.69 5.66 -35.67
C ILE A 30 -9.22 6.12 -37.04
N GLY A 31 -10.49 6.49 -37.10
CA GLY A 31 -11.15 6.94 -38.33
C GLY A 31 -10.38 8.06 -39.03
N LEU A 32 -10.24 7.89 -40.35
CA LEU A 32 -9.64 8.78 -41.35
C LEU A 32 -8.13 9.07 -41.16
N GLY A 33 -7.32 8.14 -41.67
CA GLY A 33 -5.90 8.34 -42.00
C GLY A 33 -4.94 7.44 -41.22
N ASN A 34 -4.27 6.51 -41.90
CA ASN A 34 -3.20 5.70 -41.30
C ASN A 34 -1.94 6.57 -41.09
N LEU A 35 -1.54 6.79 -39.84
CA LEU A 35 -0.24 7.39 -39.51
C LEU A 35 0.74 6.27 -39.08
N TYR A 36 1.86 6.13 -39.77
CA TYR A 36 2.94 5.20 -39.41
C TYR A 36 4.10 5.97 -38.78
N LEU A 37 4.46 5.66 -37.54
CA LEU A 37 5.67 6.18 -36.89
C LEU A 37 6.83 5.19 -37.12
N ARG A 38 7.92 5.65 -37.76
CA ARG A 38 9.19 4.91 -37.87
C ARG A 38 10.11 5.30 -36.73
N TYR A 39 10.68 4.31 -36.03
CA TYR A 39 11.82 4.50 -35.13
C TYR A 39 12.83 3.35 -35.32
N SER A 40 14.11 3.70 -35.38
CA SER A 40 15.23 2.75 -35.37
C SER A 40 15.71 2.54 -33.92
N ILE A 41 16.02 1.31 -33.54
CA ILE A 41 16.45 0.93 -32.18
C ILE A 41 17.88 0.39 -32.27
N ASP A 42 18.83 1.03 -31.60
CA ASP A 42 20.16 0.44 -31.37
C ASP A 42 20.07 -0.72 -30.35
N HIS A 43 20.73 -1.82 -30.68
CA HIS A 43 20.76 -3.05 -29.88
C HIS A 43 21.46 -2.84 -28.54
N GLY A 44 20.68 -2.49 -27.52
CA GLY A 44 21.13 -2.39 -26.12
C GLY A 44 20.11 -1.85 -25.12
N SER A 45 18.96 -1.33 -25.56
CA SER A 45 17.96 -0.73 -24.66
C SER A 45 16.79 -1.68 -24.37
N SER A 46 16.44 -1.88 -23.10
CA SER A 46 15.20 -2.59 -22.74
C SER A 46 13.95 -1.73 -23.05
N VAL A 47 12.81 -2.38 -23.30
CA VAL A 47 11.50 -1.74 -23.58
C VAL A 47 11.10 -0.72 -22.49
N SER A 48 11.57 -0.91 -21.25
CA SER A 48 11.40 0.04 -20.14
C SER A 48 12.09 1.39 -20.38
N GLY A 49 13.27 1.38 -21.02
CA GLY A 49 14.01 2.59 -21.38
C GLY A 49 13.32 3.40 -22.49
N PHE A 50 12.62 2.73 -23.40
CA PHE A 50 11.86 3.37 -24.48
C PHE A 50 10.64 4.14 -23.93
N CYS A 51 9.89 3.55 -23.00
CA CYS A 51 8.78 4.23 -22.32
C CYS A 51 9.23 5.40 -21.44
N ARG A 52 10.39 5.31 -20.78
CA ARG A 52 10.98 6.42 -20.01
C ARG A 52 11.36 7.61 -20.90
N LYS A 53 11.98 7.36 -22.06
CA LYS A 53 12.40 8.43 -23.00
C LYS A 53 11.21 9.15 -23.65
N LEU A 54 10.15 8.43 -24.03
CA LEU A 54 8.92 9.03 -24.56
C LEU A 54 8.22 9.93 -23.51
N PHE A 55 8.27 9.53 -22.24
CA PHE A 55 7.62 10.25 -21.14
C PHE A 55 8.40 11.49 -20.68
N CYS A 56 9.73 11.40 -20.56
CA CYS A 56 10.57 12.58 -20.31
C CYS A 56 10.34 13.64 -21.40
N ALA A 57 10.29 13.27 -22.68
CA ALA A 57 9.99 14.22 -23.76
C ALA A 57 8.61 14.88 -23.62
N THR A 58 7.61 14.17 -23.12
CA THR A 58 6.24 14.71 -22.99
C THR A 58 6.12 15.67 -21.80
N VAL A 59 6.88 15.46 -20.72
CA VAL A 59 6.88 16.32 -19.52
C VAL A 59 7.88 17.48 -19.65
N TRP A 60 9.02 17.29 -20.32
CA TRP A 60 10.04 18.33 -20.52
C TRP A 60 9.56 19.42 -21.49
N CYS A 61 8.74 19.06 -22.49
CA CYS A 61 8.06 20.01 -23.36
C CYS A 61 7.07 20.95 -22.63
N PHE A 62 6.70 20.67 -21.38
CA PHE A 62 5.85 21.57 -20.58
C PHE A 62 6.62 22.66 -19.82
N ASN A 63 7.95 22.53 -19.63
CA ASN A 63 8.73 23.46 -18.79
C ASN A 63 9.90 24.17 -19.50
N ALA A 64 10.35 23.71 -20.68
CA ALA A 64 11.43 24.37 -21.43
C ALA A 64 10.85 25.19 -22.59
N ALA A 65 10.23 26.33 -22.29
CA ALA A 65 9.76 27.29 -23.27
C ALA A 65 10.63 28.55 -23.30
N GLU A 66 11.93 28.46 -23.06
CA GLU A 66 12.86 29.55 -23.32
C GLU A 66 14.27 28.96 -23.47
N THR A 67 14.95 29.32 -24.56
CA THR A 67 16.32 28.90 -24.94
C THR A 67 16.48 27.49 -25.54
N LEU A 68 16.42 27.39 -26.89
CA LEU A 68 17.34 26.61 -27.75
C LEU A 68 16.93 26.78 -29.24
N SER A 69 17.95 26.79 -30.12
CA SER A 69 17.96 27.25 -31.52
C SER A 69 17.22 26.35 -32.54
N PRO A 70 16.89 26.85 -33.75
CA PRO A 70 15.87 26.26 -34.62
C PRO A 70 16.46 25.11 -35.46
N GLY A 71 16.20 23.87 -35.03
CA GLY A 71 16.65 22.68 -35.76
C GLY A 71 15.91 21.40 -35.39
N SER A 72 14.65 21.47 -34.96
CA SER A 72 13.77 20.30 -34.80
C SER A 72 12.30 20.72 -34.80
N MET A 73 11.75 20.98 -36.00
CA MET A 73 10.31 21.10 -36.19
C MET A 73 9.70 19.71 -36.19
N TYR A 74 8.92 19.35 -35.16
CA TYR A 74 7.65 18.60 -35.26
C TYR A 74 7.01 18.47 -33.86
N ALA A 75 6.79 19.61 -33.20
CA ALA A 75 5.90 19.73 -32.03
C ALA A 75 5.20 21.10 -31.98
N ARG A 76 5.11 21.81 -33.12
CA ARG A 76 4.61 23.20 -33.20
C ARG A 76 3.19 23.34 -33.75
N HIS A 77 2.44 22.26 -33.94
CA HIS A 77 1.15 22.34 -34.63
C HIS A 77 -0.09 21.86 -33.87
N TYR A 78 0.00 21.59 -32.57
CA TYR A 78 -1.20 21.21 -31.80
C TYR A 78 -1.59 22.13 -30.64
N TRP A 79 -0.82 23.17 -30.34
CA TRP A 79 -1.14 24.12 -29.27
C TRP A 79 -0.75 25.54 -29.65
N CYS A 80 -1.45 26.11 -30.63
CA CYS A 80 -1.57 27.56 -30.77
C CYS A 80 -2.76 27.88 -31.69
N SER A 81 -3.97 27.80 -31.14
CA SER A 81 -5.08 28.62 -31.61
C SER A 81 -5.97 28.91 -30.40
N ASP A 82 -6.02 30.19 -30.06
CA ASP A 82 -6.83 30.80 -29.02
C ASP A 82 -6.22 30.90 -27.60
N ARG A 83 -5.76 32.10 -27.27
CA ARG A 83 -5.13 32.53 -26.01
C ARG A 83 -6.15 32.77 -24.89
N SER A 84 -7.29 32.10 -24.90
CA SER A 84 -8.41 32.41 -24.01
C SER A 84 -8.99 31.22 -23.22
N GLN A 85 -8.47 29.99 -23.38
CA GLN A 85 -8.92 28.85 -22.56
C GLN A 85 -7.78 28.22 -21.78
N VAL A 86 -7.75 28.53 -20.48
CA VAL A 86 -7.12 27.69 -19.46
C VAL A 86 -7.72 26.29 -19.60
N CYS A 87 -6.95 25.32 -20.09
CA CYS A 87 -7.42 23.94 -20.19
C CYS A 87 -7.80 23.46 -18.79
N CYS A 88 -9.08 23.09 -18.61
CA CYS A 88 -9.58 22.68 -17.31
C CYS A 88 -8.88 21.39 -16.84
N GLN A 89 -8.66 21.26 -15.53
CA GLN A 89 -8.03 20.09 -14.87
C GLN A 89 -8.68 18.74 -15.30
N THR A 90 -9.95 18.78 -15.71
CA THR A 90 -10.72 17.67 -16.26
C THR A 90 -10.21 17.12 -17.59
N ASP A 91 -9.63 17.97 -18.46
CA ASP A 91 -9.15 17.56 -19.79
C ASP A 91 -7.86 16.73 -19.73
N ILE A 92 -6.97 17.05 -18.79
CA ILE A 92 -5.73 16.28 -18.57
C ILE A 92 -6.07 14.88 -18.04
N ARG A 93 -6.99 14.79 -17.07
CA ARG A 93 -7.45 13.50 -16.52
C ARG A 93 -8.05 12.59 -17.59
N ARG A 94 -8.95 13.14 -18.41
CA ARG A 94 -9.63 12.38 -19.47
C ARG A 94 -8.63 11.83 -20.50
N ARG A 95 -7.55 12.57 -20.77
CA ARG A 95 -6.51 12.18 -21.74
C ARG A 95 -5.51 11.16 -21.18
N LEU A 96 -5.20 11.18 -19.89
CA LEU A 96 -4.24 10.26 -19.27
C LEU A 96 -4.84 8.91 -18.85
N PHE A 97 -6.13 8.88 -18.47
CA PHE A 97 -6.81 7.67 -17.98
C PHE A 97 -6.75 6.46 -18.94
N PRO A 98 -6.85 6.63 -20.27
CA PRO A 98 -6.72 5.51 -21.22
C PRO A 98 -5.31 4.89 -21.25
N TYR A 99 -4.26 5.71 -21.06
CA TYR A 99 -2.86 5.26 -21.00
C TYR A 99 -2.49 4.68 -19.62
N ALA A 100 -3.30 4.96 -18.61
CA ALA A 100 -3.15 4.39 -17.27
C ALA A 100 -3.26 2.87 -17.25
N ARG A 101 -3.85 2.18 -18.24
CA ARG A 101 -3.87 0.69 -18.25
C ARG A 101 -2.48 0.03 -18.13
N GLY A 102 -1.40 0.73 -18.48
CA GLY A 102 -0.02 0.29 -18.22
C GLY A 102 0.73 1.07 -17.13
N LEU A 103 0.18 2.17 -16.62
CA LEU A 103 0.79 3.03 -15.59
C LEU A 103 0.14 2.85 -14.20
N MET A 104 -1.17 2.60 -14.14
CA MET A 104 -2.08 2.53 -13.00
C MET A 104 -3.40 1.88 -13.47
N ALA A 105 -3.69 0.61 -13.14
CA ALA A 105 -4.98 0.02 -13.51
C ALA A 105 -6.15 0.88 -12.97
N PRO A 106 -7.27 1.08 -13.70
CA PRO A 106 -8.20 2.19 -13.51
C PRO A 106 -9.01 2.29 -12.19
N PRO A 107 -8.88 1.37 -11.22
CA PRO A 107 -9.38 1.61 -9.85
C PRO A 107 -8.26 1.77 -8.80
N LEU A 108 -7.00 1.80 -9.23
CA LEU A 108 -5.81 1.97 -8.39
C LEU A 108 -5.45 3.44 -8.16
N ALA A 109 -6.25 4.42 -8.57
CA ALA A 109 -5.96 5.83 -8.30
C ALA A 109 -6.36 6.25 -6.88
N SER A 110 -6.02 5.48 -5.84
CA SER A 110 -6.05 6.05 -4.48
C SER A 110 -4.96 7.11 -4.38
N CYS A 111 -5.16 8.09 -3.50
CA CYS A 111 -4.13 9.08 -3.20
C CYS A 111 -2.79 8.41 -2.84
N GLU A 112 -2.81 7.30 -2.10
CA GLU A 112 -1.61 6.54 -1.74
C GLU A 112 -0.87 5.98 -2.97
N HIS A 113 -1.56 5.41 -3.96
CA HIS A 113 -0.90 4.88 -5.16
C HIS A 113 -0.26 5.99 -6.00
N LEU A 114 -0.96 7.12 -6.14
CA LEU A 114 -0.41 8.29 -6.82
C LEU A 114 0.82 8.83 -6.08
N LEU A 115 0.79 8.83 -4.75
CA LEU A 115 1.92 9.24 -3.92
C LEU A 115 3.10 8.29 -4.04
N LEU A 116 2.89 6.97 -4.03
CA LEU A 116 3.96 6.00 -4.27
C LEU A 116 4.61 6.20 -5.65
N TRP A 117 3.80 6.49 -6.65
CA TRP A 117 4.31 6.80 -7.99
C TRP A 117 5.12 8.10 -7.99
N ALA A 118 4.60 9.16 -7.39
CA ALA A 118 5.25 10.48 -7.32
C ALA A 118 6.55 10.43 -6.50
N ARG A 119 6.56 9.69 -5.39
CA ARG A 119 7.71 9.43 -4.52
C ARG A 119 8.90 8.86 -5.31
N ASN A 120 8.63 8.01 -6.29
CA ASN A 120 9.65 7.41 -7.17
C ASN A 120 10.12 8.31 -8.33
N GLN A 121 9.52 9.49 -8.53
CA GLN A 121 9.96 10.43 -9.58
C GLN A 121 11.06 11.35 -9.08
N GLN A 122 11.96 11.78 -9.95
CA GLN A 122 12.93 12.84 -9.60
C GLN A 122 12.24 14.21 -9.65
N CYS A 123 12.57 15.08 -8.70
CA CYS A 123 12.13 16.48 -8.67
C CYS A 123 13.25 17.36 -8.09
N SER A 124 13.35 18.60 -8.56
CA SER A 124 14.31 19.57 -8.04
C SER A 124 13.88 20.12 -6.69
N ASP A 125 12.56 20.28 -6.51
CA ASP A 125 11.95 20.69 -5.26
C ASP A 125 11.23 19.49 -4.62
N PRO A 126 11.49 19.14 -3.36
CA PRO A 126 10.83 18.00 -2.70
C PRO A 126 9.30 18.17 -2.57
N ARG A 127 8.76 19.39 -2.55
CA ARG A 127 7.31 19.63 -2.46
C ARG A 127 6.57 19.23 -3.72
N ASP A 128 7.27 19.18 -4.85
CA ASP A 128 6.73 18.72 -6.13
C ASP A 128 6.35 17.24 -6.13
N LYS A 129 6.77 16.45 -5.13
CA LYS A 129 6.24 15.11 -4.89
C LYS A 129 4.73 15.12 -4.64
N VAL A 130 4.20 16.24 -4.15
CA VAL A 130 2.77 16.46 -3.87
C VAL A 130 2.17 17.39 -4.92
N TYR A 131 2.75 18.57 -5.11
CA TYR A 131 2.14 19.61 -5.93
C TYR A 131 1.96 19.20 -7.39
N ARG A 132 2.86 18.38 -7.95
CA ARG A 132 2.75 17.92 -9.34
C ARG A 132 1.63 16.88 -9.56
N ILE A 133 1.12 16.25 -8.51
CA ILE A 133 0.05 15.25 -8.63
C ILE A 133 -1.33 15.74 -8.19
N LEU A 134 -1.47 16.99 -7.72
CA LEU A 134 -2.79 17.57 -7.38
C LEU A 134 -3.78 17.50 -8.55
N GLY A 135 -3.27 17.63 -9.78
CA GLY A 135 -4.02 17.41 -11.02
C GLY A 135 -4.69 16.03 -11.13
N LEU A 136 -4.20 15.01 -10.43
CA LEU A 136 -4.63 13.61 -10.51
C LEU A 136 -5.36 13.12 -9.26
N MET A 137 -5.21 13.81 -8.12
CA MET A 137 -5.80 13.42 -6.83
C MET A 137 -7.30 13.71 -6.73
N ASP A 138 -7.96 13.16 -5.71
CA ASP A 138 -9.36 13.48 -5.43
C ASP A 138 -9.55 15.00 -5.18
N PRO A 139 -10.47 15.68 -5.88
CA PRO A 139 -10.74 17.11 -5.68
C PRO A 139 -11.03 17.51 -4.22
N ARG A 140 -11.63 16.63 -3.43
CA ARG A 140 -11.90 16.86 -2.00
C ARG A 140 -10.61 16.95 -1.19
N ILE A 141 -9.61 16.13 -1.53
CA ILE A 141 -8.27 16.19 -0.92
C ILE A 141 -7.54 17.44 -1.41
N VAL A 142 -7.59 17.72 -2.72
CA VAL A 142 -6.93 18.91 -3.29
C VAL A 142 -7.46 20.20 -2.67
N ALA A 143 -8.77 20.28 -2.39
CA ALA A 143 -9.38 21.44 -1.73
C ALA A 143 -8.87 21.71 -0.30
N LYS A 144 -8.16 20.74 0.30
CA LYS A 144 -7.56 20.84 1.63
C LYS A 144 -6.06 21.13 1.61
N ILE A 145 -5.46 21.25 0.42
CA ILE A 145 -4.02 21.45 0.26
C ILE A 145 -3.75 22.88 -0.22
N GLU A 146 -2.94 23.61 0.55
CA GLU A 146 -2.40 24.90 0.20
C GLU A 146 -1.06 24.74 -0.53
N VAL A 147 -0.98 25.33 -1.73
CA VAL A 147 0.25 25.38 -2.52
C VAL A 147 1.06 26.59 -2.10
N ASP A 148 2.06 26.37 -1.26
CA ASP A 148 2.98 27.41 -0.78
C ASP A 148 4.42 26.88 -0.75
N TYR A 149 5.26 27.42 -1.64
CA TYR A 149 6.70 27.13 -1.69
C TYR A 149 7.51 27.93 -0.65
N SER A 150 6.86 28.59 0.30
CA SER A 150 7.50 29.09 1.52
C SER A 150 7.55 28.01 2.61
N PHE A 151 6.65 27.01 2.57
CA PHE A 151 6.60 25.95 3.56
C PHE A 151 7.82 25.02 3.48
N PRO A 152 8.31 24.54 4.64
CA PRO A 152 9.28 23.45 4.65
C PRO A 152 8.63 22.18 4.08
N PRO A 153 9.38 21.28 3.41
CA PRO A 153 8.81 20.13 2.71
C PRO A 153 7.93 19.23 3.57
N TRP A 154 8.34 18.99 4.82
CA TRP A 154 7.57 18.18 5.76
C TRP A 154 6.18 18.77 6.04
N LYS A 155 6.02 20.10 6.05
CA LYS A 155 4.72 20.73 6.28
C LYS A 155 3.78 20.53 5.09
N THR A 156 4.32 20.56 3.86
CA THR A 156 3.58 20.14 2.67
C THR A 156 3.17 18.67 2.74
N PHE A 157 4.03 17.78 3.25
CA PHE A 157 3.69 16.36 3.41
C PHE A 157 2.68 16.12 4.54
N ALA A 158 2.74 16.90 5.63
CA ALA A 158 1.78 16.85 6.73
C ALA A 158 0.37 17.22 6.27
N GLN A 159 0.23 18.21 5.37
CA GLN A 159 -1.07 18.57 4.78
C GLN A 159 -1.77 17.38 4.11
N LEU A 160 -1.03 16.42 3.53
CA LEU A 160 -1.66 15.22 2.95
C LEU A 160 -2.30 14.30 3.99
N VAL A 161 -1.61 14.10 5.11
CA VAL A 161 -2.11 13.28 6.22
C VAL A 161 -3.39 13.91 6.78
N LEU A 162 -3.36 15.22 7.00
CA LEU A 162 -4.50 15.98 7.53
C LEU A 162 -5.66 16.06 6.52
N ALA A 163 -5.37 16.27 5.23
CA ALA A 163 -6.39 16.27 4.19
C ALA A 163 -7.08 14.91 4.05
N GLU A 164 -6.34 13.79 4.13
CA GLU A 164 -6.93 12.45 4.13
C GLU A 164 -7.86 12.24 5.33
N HIS A 165 -7.43 12.68 6.51
CA HIS A 165 -8.26 12.65 7.71
C HIS A 165 -9.55 13.48 7.52
N ASP A 166 -9.43 14.73 7.09
CA ASP A 166 -10.56 15.63 6.92
C ASP A 166 -11.61 15.11 5.93
N VAL A 167 -11.17 14.47 4.85
CA VAL A 167 -12.05 14.03 3.76
C VAL A 167 -12.64 12.64 4.02
N TYR A 168 -11.84 11.70 4.53
CA TYR A 168 -12.22 10.29 4.64
C TYR A 168 -12.24 9.75 6.05
N GLN A 169 -11.83 10.54 7.04
CA GLN A 169 -11.55 10.07 8.40
C GLN A 169 -10.64 8.83 8.37
N LYS A 170 -9.61 8.91 7.53
CA LYS A 170 -8.57 7.89 7.37
C LYS A 170 -7.22 8.46 7.77
N LEU A 171 -6.30 7.57 8.10
CA LEU A 171 -4.93 7.90 8.49
C LEU A 171 -3.98 6.88 7.88
N ASN A 172 -4.15 6.61 6.60
CA ASN A 172 -3.34 5.66 5.85
C ASN A 172 -2.05 6.29 5.32
N MET A 173 -1.98 7.62 5.17
CA MET A 173 -0.74 8.30 4.75
C MET A 173 0.44 8.01 5.68
N ILE A 174 0.19 7.80 6.98
CA ILE A 174 1.24 7.48 7.96
C ILE A 174 1.90 6.11 7.72
N ASN A 175 1.27 5.23 6.93
CA ASN A 175 1.89 3.98 6.48
C ASN A 175 3.20 4.25 5.74
N ASN A 176 3.39 5.45 5.18
CA ASN A 176 4.59 5.84 4.45
C ASN A 176 5.72 6.41 5.34
N CYS A 177 5.52 6.44 6.66
CA CYS A 177 6.52 6.85 7.64
C CYS A 177 7.52 5.72 7.91
N GLY A 178 8.76 6.11 8.23
CA GLY A 178 9.81 5.17 8.59
C GLY A 178 10.91 5.91 9.33
N ILE A 179 11.21 5.49 10.56
CA ILE A 179 12.16 6.18 11.45
C ILE A 179 13.55 6.32 10.82
N ALA A 180 14.00 5.30 10.10
CA ALA A 180 15.30 5.28 9.43
C ALA A 180 15.42 6.32 8.30
N THR A 181 14.29 6.79 7.77
CA THR A 181 14.23 7.79 6.70
C THR A 181 13.73 9.15 7.19
N ARG A 182 13.37 9.29 8.47
CA ARG A 182 12.81 10.52 9.01
C ARG A 182 13.88 11.63 9.03
N PRO A 183 13.64 12.81 8.43
CA PRO A 183 14.54 13.95 8.60
C PRO A 183 14.51 14.46 10.04
N GLU A 184 15.64 14.97 10.53
CA GLU A 184 15.74 15.54 11.87
C GLU A 184 14.82 16.76 12.03
N GLY A 185 14.17 16.88 13.19
CA GLY A 185 13.25 17.99 13.50
C GLY A 185 11.87 17.91 12.85
N CYS A 186 11.59 16.86 12.07
CA CYS A 186 10.26 16.63 11.49
C CYS A 186 9.39 15.73 12.39
N PRO A 187 8.06 15.97 12.47
CA PRO A 187 7.17 15.09 13.20
C PRO A 187 7.19 13.66 12.64
N SER A 188 7.24 12.65 13.49
CA SER A 188 7.40 11.25 13.08
C SER A 188 6.21 10.69 12.31
N TRP A 189 5.02 11.26 12.51
CA TRP A 189 3.79 10.90 11.81
C TRP A 189 3.71 11.47 10.38
N VAL A 190 4.69 12.28 9.96
CA VAL A 190 4.76 12.85 8.61
C VAL A 190 5.64 11.97 7.72
N PRO A 191 5.13 11.52 6.56
CA PRO A 191 5.91 10.65 5.67
C PRO A 191 7.02 11.43 4.97
N ASN A 192 8.22 10.86 4.91
CA ASN A 192 9.29 11.40 4.08
C ASN A 192 9.12 10.95 2.62
N LEU A 193 8.64 11.84 1.75
CA LEU A 193 8.44 11.56 0.32
C LEU A 193 9.68 11.83 -0.55
N GLU A 194 10.77 12.31 0.03
CA GLU A 194 12.03 12.60 -0.69
C GLU A 194 12.82 11.33 -0.98
N GLN A 195 12.79 10.39 -0.04
CA GLN A 195 13.46 9.10 -0.15
C GLN A 195 12.53 8.05 -0.75
N PRO A 196 13.02 7.05 -1.50
CA PRO A 196 12.22 5.90 -1.88
C PRO A 196 11.72 5.14 -0.64
N VAL A 197 10.68 4.32 -0.80
CA VAL A 197 10.21 3.46 0.29
C VAL A 197 11.31 2.45 0.65
N GLU A 198 11.72 2.41 1.92
CA GLU A 198 12.55 1.30 2.44
C GLU A 198 11.62 0.16 2.89
N GLY A 199 11.93 -1.07 2.47
CA GLY A 199 11.04 -2.23 2.64
C GLY A 199 9.81 -2.19 1.71
N ALA A 200 9.13 -3.32 1.54
CA ALA A 200 7.95 -3.41 0.66
C ALA A 200 6.66 -3.72 1.41
N ASN A 201 6.57 -3.31 2.67
CA ASN A 201 5.29 -3.26 3.37
C ASN A 201 4.22 -2.46 2.58
N ILE A 202 4.65 -1.60 1.65
CA ILE A 202 3.81 -0.77 0.76
C ILE A 202 4.13 -0.99 -0.73
N GLY A 203 4.42 -2.23 -1.16
CA GLY A 203 4.44 -2.51 -2.59
C GLY A 203 3.07 -2.20 -3.22
N TYR A 204 3.02 -1.86 -4.52
CA TYR A 204 1.77 -1.68 -5.30
C TYR A 204 0.78 -2.87 -5.16
N LEU A 205 1.24 -4.02 -4.68
CA LEU A 205 0.47 -5.24 -4.48
C LEU A 205 -0.13 -5.39 -3.07
N SER A 206 0.29 -4.61 -2.07
CA SER A 206 -0.20 -4.68 -0.68
C SER A 206 -1.30 -3.67 -0.37
N ILE A 207 -1.40 -2.57 -1.13
CA ILE A 207 -2.43 -1.55 -0.94
C ILE A 207 -3.81 -2.20 -1.10
N ARG A 208 -4.66 -2.06 -0.07
CA ARG A 208 -6.04 -2.60 0.05
C ARG A 208 -6.20 -4.10 0.32
N ARG A 209 -5.13 -4.84 0.64
CA ARG A 209 -5.27 -6.23 1.10
C ARG A 209 -5.66 -6.36 2.58
N PHE A 210 -5.35 -5.35 3.36
CA PHE A 210 -5.45 -5.37 4.81
C PHE A 210 -6.28 -4.19 5.31
N TYR A 211 -6.79 -4.32 6.52
CA TYR A 211 -7.66 -3.35 7.19
C TYR A 211 -7.52 -3.56 8.69
N ALA A 212 -6.31 -3.37 9.23
CA ALA A 212 -6.01 -3.59 10.64
C ALA A 212 -6.93 -2.78 11.57
N SER A 213 -7.31 -1.56 11.16
CA SER A 213 -8.30 -0.74 11.87
C SER A 213 -9.76 -1.16 11.67
N ALA A 214 -10.02 -2.28 11.00
CA ALA A 214 -11.36 -2.81 10.73
C ALA A 214 -12.30 -1.80 10.02
N ARG A 215 -11.75 -0.90 9.19
CA ARG A 215 -12.50 0.20 8.56
C ARG A 215 -13.16 1.16 9.55
N SER A 216 -12.58 1.34 10.73
CA SER A 216 -12.95 2.42 11.65
C SER A 216 -12.65 3.79 11.06
N SER A 217 -13.29 4.81 11.62
CA SER A 217 -12.96 6.21 11.35
C SER A 217 -11.82 6.64 12.28
N ALA A 218 -10.81 7.28 11.74
CA ALA A 218 -9.75 7.93 12.50
C ALA A 218 -10.35 9.06 13.36
N VAL A 219 -9.87 9.17 14.60
CA VAL A 219 -10.12 10.31 15.48
C VAL A 219 -8.79 10.99 15.70
N VAL A 220 -8.66 12.22 15.20
CA VAL A 220 -7.39 12.93 15.09
C VAL A 220 -7.56 14.36 15.58
N LYS A 221 -6.56 14.88 16.28
CA LYS A 221 -6.44 16.28 16.64
C LYS A 221 -4.98 16.72 16.52
N LEU A 222 -4.72 17.73 15.71
CA LEU A 222 -3.41 18.39 15.66
C LEU A 222 -3.24 19.28 16.90
N ILE A 223 -2.10 19.16 17.57
CA ILE A 223 -1.74 19.95 18.76
C ILE A 223 -0.65 20.94 18.36
N GLU A 224 -1.03 22.20 18.21
CA GLU A 224 -0.12 23.33 17.97
C GLU A 224 0.39 23.92 19.31
N PRO A 225 1.57 24.55 19.34
CA PRO A 225 2.50 24.79 18.23
C PRO A 225 3.50 23.66 17.98
N ALA A 226 3.39 22.54 18.70
CA ALA A 226 4.37 21.45 18.65
C ALA A 226 4.20 20.51 17.44
N ASP A 227 3.16 20.70 16.61
CA ASP A 227 2.81 19.83 15.47
C ASP A 227 2.68 18.34 15.86
N HIS A 228 2.26 18.06 17.10
CA HIS A 228 1.98 16.70 17.54
C HIS A 228 0.59 16.25 17.07
N LEU A 229 0.46 14.99 16.68
CA LEU A 229 -0.82 14.42 16.22
C LEU A 229 -1.41 13.52 17.30
N GLN A 230 -2.47 13.98 17.96
CA GLN A 230 -3.23 13.15 18.86
C GLN A 230 -4.15 12.23 18.06
N VAL A 231 -4.06 10.91 18.31
CA VAL A 231 -4.84 9.88 17.62
C VAL A 231 -5.48 8.92 18.63
N THR A 232 -6.58 8.28 18.23
CA THR A 232 -7.16 7.17 18.99
C THR A 232 -6.70 5.82 18.41
N GLY A 233 -6.27 4.91 19.26
CA GLY A 233 -5.83 3.57 18.87
C GLY A 233 -5.83 2.59 20.02
N ARG A 234 -5.28 1.40 19.78
CA ARG A 234 -5.09 0.36 20.79
C ARG A 234 -3.65 -0.14 20.70
N ARG A 235 -2.89 -0.08 21.79
CA ARG A 235 -1.60 -0.77 21.88
C ARG A 235 -1.87 -2.25 22.11
N VAL A 236 -1.22 -3.11 21.33
CA VAL A 236 -1.55 -4.55 21.25
C VAL A 236 -0.42 -5.41 21.80
N ALA A 237 0.82 -5.06 21.47
CA ALA A 237 1.95 -5.93 21.75
C ALA A 237 3.26 -5.14 21.92
N ILE A 238 4.22 -5.73 22.63
CA ILE A 238 5.53 -5.12 22.91
C ILE A 238 6.63 -5.94 22.25
N ILE A 239 7.49 -5.30 21.45
CA ILE A 239 8.60 -6.00 20.77
C ILE A 239 9.62 -6.46 21.80
N SER A 240 9.95 -7.75 21.75
CA SER A 240 10.88 -8.42 22.67
C SER A 240 12.20 -8.80 22.01
N ARG A 241 12.20 -9.10 20.72
CA ARG A 241 13.40 -9.45 19.94
C ARG A 241 13.23 -9.01 18.50
N VAL A 242 14.32 -8.57 17.89
CA VAL A 242 14.43 -8.08 16.51
C VAL A 242 15.59 -8.81 15.82
N SER A 243 15.45 -9.14 14.54
CA SER A 243 16.53 -9.73 13.75
C SER A 243 17.49 -8.66 13.27
N ASP A 244 18.69 -9.08 12.85
CA ASP A 244 19.49 -8.24 11.96
C ASP A 244 18.69 -7.83 10.72
N ASP A 245 19.06 -6.70 10.12
CA ASP A 245 18.49 -6.26 8.86
C ASP A 245 18.66 -7.36 7.79
N LEU A 246 17.55 -7.69 7.13
CA LEU A 246 17.46 -8.64 6.01
C LEU A 246 18.18 -8.07 4.79
N ASN A 247 19.50 -8.09 4.83
CA ASN A 247 20.39 -7.62 3.78
C ASN A 247 21.24 -8.77 3.23
N GLY A 248 21.64 -8.64 1.97
CA GLY A 248 22.62 -9.53 1.35
C GLY A 248 22.02 -10.56 0.39
N THR A 249 22.78 -11.63 0.19
CA THR A 249 22.42 -12.71 -0.74
C THR A 249 21.29 -13.57 -0.19
N PHE A 250 20.59 -14.27 -1.08
CA PHE A 250 19.53 -15.19 -0.69
C PHE A 250 20.00 -16.28 0.29
N VAL A 251 21.28 -16.69 0.25
CA VAL A 251 21.86 -17.65 1.20
C VAL A 251 21.95 -17.05 2.61
N GLN A 252 22.46 -15.83 2.75
CA GLN A 252 22.56 -15.13 4.04
C GLN A 252 21.18 -14.89 4.66
N LEU A 253 20.20 -14.54 3.82
CA LEU A 253 18.81 -14.38 4.26
C LEU A 253 18.22 -15.69 4.79
N MET A 254 18.60 -16.84 4.21
CA MET A 254 18.12 -18.14 4.67
C MET A 254 18.68 -18.56 6.04
N GLU A 255 19.87 -18.08 6.41
CA GLU A 255 20.40 -18.29 7.76
C GLU A 255 19.52 -17.58 8.80
N VAL A 256 19.14 -16.32 8.53
CA VAL A 256 18.19 -15.58 9.38
C VAL A 256 16.83 -16.27 9.41
N VAL A 257 16.31 -16.72 8.27
CA VAL A 257 15.04 -17.46 8.19
C VAL A 257 15.08 -18.76 9.00
N ARG A 258 16.23 -19.42 9.05
CA ARG A 258 16.40 -20.64 9.84
C ARG A 258 16.43 -20.35 11.33
N ASP A 259 17.17 -19.32 11.75
CA ASP A 259 17.26 -18.92 13.15
C ASP A 259 15.90 -18.47 13.72
N TRP A 260 15.06 -17.88 12.87
CA TRP A 260 13.74 -17.36 13.24
C TRP A 260 12.58 -18.35 13.02
N ALA A 261 12.86 -19.55 12.53
CA ALA A 261 11.82 -20.56 12.35
C ALA A 261 11.26 -21.05 13.70
N PRO A 262 9.95 -21.35 13.80
CA PRO A 262 9.37 -21.96 14.99
C PRO A 262 10.10 -23.26 15.38
N LYS A 263 10.22 -23.54 16.68
CA LYS A 263 10.96 -24.71 17.20
C LYS A 263 10.26 -26.03 16.89
N ASP A 264 8.94 -26.09 17.01
CA ASP A 264 8.13 -27.23 16.56
C ASP A 264 7.08 -26.76 15.52
N PRO A 265 7.49 -26.59 14.25
CA PRO A 265 6.66 -25.98 13.19
C PRO A 265 5.33 -26.68 12.92
N GLN A 266 5.22 -27.99 13.22
CA GLN A 266 4.03 -28.77 12.86
C GLN A 266 3.03 -28.89 14.02
N ASN A 267 3.46 -28.67 15.26
CA ASN A 267 2.61 -28.83 16.45
C ASN A 267 2.39 -27.53 17.22
N ASP A 268 3.30 -26.56 17.12
CA ASP A 268 3.19 -25.29 17.83
C ASP A 268 1.99 -24.50 17.33
N LYS A 269 1.07 -24.18 18.24
CA LYS A 269 -0.04 -23.28 17.95
C LYS A 269 0.39 -21.84 18.07
N TYR A 270 0.05 -21.05 17.06
CA TYR A 270 0.32 -19.62 17.07
C TYR A 270 -0.67 -18.88 17.99
N VAL A 271 -0.28 -17.70 18.52
CA VAL A 271 -1.08 -16.92 19.48
C VAL A 271 -2.48 -16.55 18.96
N SER A 272 -2.62 -16.22 17.67
CA SER A 272 -3.92 -15.94 17.05
C SER A 272 -4.66 -17.19 16.55
N GLY A 273 -4.16 -18.39 16.88
CA GLY A 273 -4.65 -19.67 16.40
C GLY A 273 -3.99 -20.14 15.10
N GLY A 274 -4.18 -21.42 14.77
CA GLY A 274 -3.51 -22.06 13.63
C GLY A 274 -2.09 -22.54 13.96
N LEU A 275 -1.38 -23.02 12.94
CA LEU A 275 0.00 -23.51 13.07
C LEU A 275 0.98 -22.33 13.06
N SER A 276 1.97 -22.36 13.95
CA SER A 276 3.05 -21.35 14.01
C SER A 276 3.82 -21.26 12.70
N MET A 277 3.97 -22.37 11.98
CA MET A 277 4.63 -22.36 10.67
C MET A 277 3.81 -21.66 9.59
N ASP A 278 2.48 -21.75 9.64
CA ASP A 278 1.61 -21.03 8.70
C ASP A 278 1.72 -19.51 8.96
N ALA A 279 1.68 -19.10 10.24
CA ALA A 279 1.91 -17.71 10.63
C ALA A 279 3.30 -17.20 10.20
N TYR A 280 4.34 -18.00 10.41
CA TYR A 280 5.71 -17.66 10.01
C TYR A 280 5.85 -17.47 8.49
N VAL A 281 5.27 -18.38 7.71
CA VAL A 281 5.21 -18.25 6.24
C VAL A 281 4.49 -16.96 5.84
N GLU A 282 3.35 -16.65 6.45
CA GLU A 282 2.62 -15.43 6.13
C GLU A 282 3.39 -14.16 6.47
N VAL A 283 4.16 -14.15 7.57
CA VAL A 283 5.07 -13.04 7.91
C VAL A 283 6.14 -12.88 6.84
N LEU A 284 6.82 -13.96 6.45
CA LEU A 284 7.86 -13.92 5.41
C LEU A 284 7.30 -13.38 4.09
N VAL A 285 6.09 -13.78 3.69
CA VAL A 285 5.50 -13.33 2.42
C VAL A 285 4.63 -12.05 2.55
N ARG A 286 4.47 -11.47 3.75
CA ARG A 286 3.54 -10.36 4.06
C ARG A 286 2.11 -10.62 3.58
N GLY A 287 1.62 -11.84 3.83
CA GLY A 287 0.27 -12.28 3.44
C GLY A 287 0.02 -12.30 1.92
N ARG A 288 1.07 -12.39 1.10
CA ARG A 288 0.96 -12.60 -0.36
C ARG A 288 0.68 -14.06 -0.70
N THR A 289 -0.50 -14.51 -0.29
CA THR A 289 -0.98 -15.88 -0.49
C THR A 289 -2.26 -15.87 -1.34
N SER A 290 -2.64 -17.03 -1.88
CA SER A 290 -3.92 -17.20 -2.59
C SER A 290 -5.10 -17.51 -1.68
N ASP A 291 -4.87 -17.87 -0.42
CA ASP A 291 -5.90 -18.39 0.50
C ASP A 291 -7.06 -17.43 0.76
N ARG A 292 -6.81 -16.10 0.66
CA ARG A 292 -7.85 -15.08 0.79
C ARG A 292 -8.45 -14.64 -0.55
N ALA A 293 -7.82 -14.94 -1.68
CA ALA A 293 -8.27 -14.44 -2.97
C ALA A 293 -9.46 -15.24 -3.50
N LEU A 294 -10.44 -14.54 -4.09
CA LEU A 294 -11.52 -15.16 -4.84
C LEU A 294 -11.25 -15.00 -6.34
N GLY A 295 -11.03 -16.12 -7.04
CA GLY A 295 -10.69 -16.17 -8.46
C GLY A 295 -9.25 -16.61 -8.73
N ASP A 296 -8.80 -16.44 -9.97
CA ASP A 296 -7.43 -16.81 -10.37
C ASP A 296 -6.42 -15.87 -9.68
N ASN A 297 -5.62 -16.44 -8.78
CA ASN A 297 -4.51 -15.75 -8.14
C ASN A 297 -3.23 -16.55 -8.40
N PRO A 298 -2.22 -15.96 -9.07
CA PRO A 298 -0.96 -16.66 -9.37
C PRO A 298 -0.10 -16.90 -8.12
N LEU A 299 -0.47 -16.35 -6.95
CA LEU A 299 0.28 -16.52 -5.72
C LEU A 299 0.09 -17.93 -5.13
N PRO A 300 1.15 -18.54 -4.57
CA PRO A 300 1.05 -19.82 -3.87
C PRO A 300 0.10 -19.77 -2.66
N SER A 301 -0.46 -20.92 -2.28
CA SER A 301 -1.21 -21.05 -1.03
C SER A 301 -0.27 -21.16 0.17
N ILE A 302 -0.76 -20.83 1.37
CA ILE A 302 -0.06 -20.98 2.65
C ILE A 302 0.45 -22.41 2.78
N ARG A 303 -0.41 -23.40 2.49
CA ARG A 303 -0.04 -24.82 2.50
C ARG A 303 1.18 -25.09 1.60
N ARG A 304 1.17 -24.61 0.35
CA ARG A 304 2.28 -24.84 -0.59
C ARG A 304 3.56 -24.19 -0.10
N LEU A 305 3.48 -22.96 0.39
CA LEU A 305 4.63 -22.23 0.91
C LEU A 305 5.22 -22.91 2.16
N ARG A 306 4.37 -23.42 3.06
CA ARG A 306 4.81 -24.21 4.21
C ARG A 306 5.55 -25.47 3.80
N GLU A 307 5.02 -26.23 2.83
CA GLU A 307 5.68 -27.43 2.30
C GLU A 307 7.07 -27.10 1.73
N LEU A 308 7.17 -26.03 0.93
CA LEU A 308 8.43 -25.55 0.36
C LEU A 308 9.43 -25.10 1.43
N LEU A 309 9.00 -24.27 2.38
CA LEU A 309 9.86 -23.75 3.43
C LEU A 309 10.34 -24.87 4.38
N THR A 310 9.46 -25.81 4.74
CA THR A 310 9.83 -26.97 5.57
C THR A 310 10.88 -27.85 4.87
N SER A 311 10.73 -28.06 3.55
CA SER A 311 11.73 -28.79 2.75
C SER A 311 13.06 -28.03 2.71
N ALA A 312 13.05 -26.70 2.59
CA ALA A 312 14.26 -25.88 2.56
C ALA A 312 15.01 -25.89 3.90
N LEU A 313 14.28 -25.82 5.02
CA LEU A 313 14.85 -25.84 6.37
C LEU A 313 15.46 -27.20 6.71
N SER A 314 14.87 -28.31 6.25
CA SER A 314 15.35 -29.66 6.54
C SER A 314 16.53 -30.12 5.67
N LYS A 315 16.56 -29.76 4.38
CA LYS A 315 17.59 -30.24 3.44
C LYS A 315 18.85 -29.39 3.44
N ASP A 316 18.84 -28.24 4.11
CA ASP A 316 19.88 -27.21 4.04
C ASP A 316 20.26 -26.86 2.58
N LYS A 317 19.28 -26.99 1.67
CA LYS A 317 19.44 -26.78 0.24
C LYS A 317 18.27 -25.98 -0.30
N LEU A 318 18.63 -24.92 -1.02
CA LEU A 318 17.70 -24.07 -1.74
C LEU A 318 17.57 -24.60 -3.15
N ASP A 319 16.44 -25.24 -3.45
CA ASP A 319 16.10 -25.51 -4.83
C ASP A 319 15.56 -24.24 -5.54
N GLY A 320 15.52 -24.27 -6.86
CA GLY A 320 15.06 -23.14 -7.66
C GLY A 320 13.58 -22.82 -7.50
N GLU A 321 12.79 -23.72 -6.89
CA GLU A 321 11.37 -23.48 -6.63
C GLU A 321 11.16 -22.66 -5.37
N VAL A 322 11.84 -23.01 -4.26
CA VAL A 322 11.86 -22.23 -3.02
C VAL A 322 12.34 -20.82 -3.32
N ALA A 323 13.45 -20.69 -4.05
CA ALA A 323 13.98 -19.39 -4.44
C ALA A 323 12.94 -18.56 -5.21
N ARG A 324 12.19 -19.17 -6.14
CA ARG A 324 11.14 -18.46 -6.91
C ARG A 324 9.95 -18.06 -6.05
N ALA A 325 9.51 -18.93 -5.14
CA ALA A 325 8.37 -18.69 -4.27
C ALA A 325 8.63 -17.56 -3.26
N PHE A 326 9.88 -17.43 -2.79
CA PHE A 326 10.28 -16.44 -1.79
C PHE A 326 11.14 -15.30 -2.35
N LYS A 327 11.42 -15.25 -3.65
CA LYS A 327 12.29 -14.24 -4.29
C LYS A 327 11.88 -12.82 -3.95
N ASP A 328 10.58 -12.57 -3.98
CA ASP A 328 10.02 -11.24 -3.76
C ASP A 328 9.68 -11.02 -2.28
N CYS A 329 10.09 -11.90 -1.36
CA CYS A 329 9.70 -11.88 0.07
C CYS A 329 10.71 -11.20 0.98
N PHE A 330 11.95 -11.04 0.51
CA PHE A 330 13.02 -10.42 1.27
C PHE A 330 13.38 -9.09 0.62
N PHE A 331 12.94 -7.99 1.23
CA PHE A 331 13.38 -6.67 0.82
C PHE A 331 14.50 -6.22 1.73
N ALA A 332 15.53 -5.63 1.11
CA ALA A 332 16.61 -5.01 1.84
C ALA A 332 16.05 -3.99 2.85
N LYS A 333 16.70 -3.89 4.02
CA LYS A 333 16.36 -2.93 5.09
C LYS A 333 15.04 -3.21 5.83
N GLU A 334 14.62 -4.46 5.87
CA GLU A 334 13.55 -4.94 6.76
C GLU A 334 14.13 -5.84 7.85
N CYS A 335 13.41 -6.04 8.95
CA CYS A 335 13.79 -6.94 10.03
C CYS A 335 12.57 -7.73 10.51
N LEU A 336 12.81 -8.98 10.92
CA LEU A 336 11.82 -9.78 11.63
C LEU A 336 11.78 -9.36 13.08
N PHE A 337 10.62 -9.50 13.72
CA PHE A 337 10.50 -9.29 15.15
C PHE A 337 9.50 -10.24 15.76
N VAL A 338 9.67 -10.47 17.07
CA VAL A 338 8.67 -11.13 17.91
C VAL A 338 8.28 -10.24 19.08
N THR A 339 7.08 -10.47 19.61
CA THR A 339 6.55 -9.71 20.74
C THR A 339 6.46 -10.56 22.00
N THR A 340 6.32 -9.92 23.17
CA THR A 340 6.12 -10.60 24.46
C THR A 340 4.86 -11.46 24.51
N GLU A 341 3.85 -11.10 23.72
CA GLU A 341 2.58 -11.81 23.57
C GLU A 341 2.68 -13.00 22.60
N GLY A 342 3.83 -13.18 21.93
CA GLY A 342 4.07 -14.28 21.00
C GLY A 342 3.67 -13.99 19.55
N TYR A 343 3.41 -12.72 19.19
CA TYR A 343 3.23 -12.35 17.80
C TYR A 343 4.56 -12.37 17.05
N MET A 344 4.52 -12.75 15.78
CA MET A 344 5.61 -12.64 14.81
C MET A 344 5.25 -11.58 13.76
N GLY A 345 6.23 -10.76 13.41
CA GLY A 345 6.03 -9.71 12.44
C GLY A 345 7.29 -9.32 11.68
N VAL A 346 7.09 -8.38 10.76
CA VAL A 346 8.15 -7.82 9.94
C VAL A 346 7.89 -6.33 9.71
N SER A 347 8.94 -5.53 9.82
CA SER A 347 8.89 -4.09 9.60
C SER A 347 10.18 -3.60 8.95
N ALA A 348 10.23 -2.30 8.63
CA ALA A 348 11.46 -1.65 8.24
C ALA A 348 12.47 -1.69 9.40
N ARG A 349 13.76 -1.55 9.07
CA ARG A 349 14.85 -1.46 10.04
C ARG A 349 14.69 -0.29 11.02
N GLY A 350 15.47 -0.36 12.09
CA GLY A 350 15.53 0.69 13.13
C GLY A 350 14.56 0.45 14.28
N LEU A 351 14.11 -0.80 14.46
CA LEU A 351 13.35 -1.21 15.64
C LEU A 351 14.26 -1.32 16.87
N GLN A 352 13.68 -1.15 18.06
CA GLN A 352 14.36 -1.29 19.34
C GLN A 352 13.75 -2.42 20.15
N GLU A 353 14.62 -3.32 20.63
CA GLU A 353 14.27 -4.40 21.54
C GLU A 353 14.00 -3.87 22.96
N GLY A 354 13.22 -4.65 23.72
CA GLY A 354 12.99 -4.38 25.14
C GLY A 354 13.83 -5.27 26.01
N GLU A 355 14.39 -4.69 27.08
CA GLU A 355 14.95 -5.50 28.15
C GLU A 355 13.81 -6.28 28.83
N SER A 356 14.00 -7.60 28.96
CA SER A 356 13.13 -8.46 29.76
C SER A 356 13.90 -8.90 31.00
N PRO A 357 13.50 -8.53 32.23
CA PRO A 357 12.33 -7.70 32.59
C PRO A 357 12.58 -6.19 32.42
N PRO A 358 11.52 -5.37 32.25
CA PRO A 358 11.65 -3.93 32.08
C PRO A 358 12.27 -3.28 33.31
N SER A 359 13.33 -2.50 33.11
CA SER A 359 13.91 -1.64 34.15
C SER A 359 12.91 -0.53 34.50
N GLN A 360 12.87 -0.14 35.79
CA GLN A 360 11.94 0.90 36.27
C GLN A 360 12.26 2.31 35.73
N ASP A 361 13.43 2.49 35.09
CA ASP A 361 14.02 3.78 34.75
C ASP A 361 14.18 4.06 33.23
N LEU A 362 13.52 3.27 32.34
CA LEU A 362 13.40 3.33 30.85
C LEU A 362 14.47 2.59 29.97
N PRO A 363 14.12 2.16 28.73
CA PRO A 363 12.92 2.54 27.97
C PRO A 363 11.95 1.40 27.59
N PRO A 364 10.65 1.69 27.45
CA PRO A 364 9.69 0.72 26.97
C PRO A 364 10.02 0.48 25.49
N SER A 365 10.18 -0.79 25.10
CA SER A 365 10.51 -1.10 23.72
C SER A 365 9.44 -0.67 22.75
N ASP A 366 9.80 -0.71 21.46
CA ASP A 366 8.88 -0.44 20.37
C ASP A 366 7.61 -1.31 20.51
N GLN A 367 6.45 -0.68 20.35
CA GLN A 367 5.15 -1.30 20.60
C GLN A 367 4.34 -1.38 19.32
N VAL A 368 3.66 -2.50 19.10
CA VAL A 368 2.70 -2.65 18.01
C VAL A 368 1.36 -2.07 18.46
N ALA A 369 0.85 -1.12 17.68
CA ALA A 369 -0.44 -0.48 17.90
C ALA A 369 -1.31 -0.53 16.65
N VAL A 370 -2.62 -0.61 16.84
CA VAL A 370 -3.62 -0.42 15.78
C VAL A 370 -4.28 0.93 15.98
N ILE A 371 -4.00 1.86 15.07
CA ILE A 371 -4.56 3.21 15.08
C ILE A 371 -5.87 3.21 14.28
N LEU A 372 -6.92 3.86 14.79
CA LEU A 372 -8.20 3.92 14.08
C LEU A 372 -8.04 4.65 12.74
N GLY A 373 -8.72 4.13 11.72
CA GLY A 373 -8.61 4.63 10.34
C GLY A 373 -7.28 4.36 9.63
N CYS A 374 -6.35 3.60 10.22
CA CYS A 374 -5.12 3.15 9.59
C CYS A 374 -5.22 1.66 9.16
N ASP A 375 -4.92 1.33 7.92
CA ASP A 375 -5.15 -0.03 7.39
C ASP A 375 -4.03 -1.03 7.76
N PHE A 376 -2.95 -0.58 8.41
CA PHE A 376 -1.86 -1.41 8.90
C PHE A 376 -1.63 -1.20 10.41
N PRO A 377 -1.14 -2.22 11.14
CA PRO A 377 -0.56 -2.00 12.45
C PRO A 377 0.70 -1.12 12.34
N MET A 378 0.87 -0.23 13.30
CA MET A 378 1.99 0.71 13.38
C MET A 378 2.88 0.35 14.55
N ILE A 379 4.18 0.48 14.36
CA ILE A 379 5.16 0.42 15.44
C ILE A 379 5.33 1.82 16.01
N LEU A 380 5.17 1.95 17.32
CA LEU A 380 5.28 3.18 18.08
C LEU A 380 6.41 3.05 19.09
N ARG A 381 7.33 4.00 19.07
CA ARG A 381 8.39 4.13 20.06
C ARG A 381 7.94 5.07 21.16
N PRO A 382 7.79 4.61 22.41
CA PRO A 382 7.42 5.49 23.50
C PRO A 382 8.57 6.44 23.85
N GLY A 383 8.22 7.71 24.09
CA GLY A 383 9.12 8.74 24.60
C GLY A 383 8.64 9.23 25.97
N ASP A 384 8.39 10.54 26.09
CA ASP A 384 7.72 11.10 27.26
C ASP A 384 6.36 10.42 27.51
N PRO A 385 5.83 10.43 28.76
CA PRO A 385 4.53 9.82 29.07
C PRO A 385 3.40 10.23 28.10
N GLY A 386 2.83 9.23 27.42
CA GLY A 386 1.74 9.41 26.46
C GLY A 386 2.17 9.90 25.07
N ARG A 387 3.46 10.14 24.85
CA ARG A 387 4.06 10.56 23.57
C ARG A 387 4.79 9.41 22.90
N TYR A 388 4.67 9.36 21.57
CA TYR A 388 5.19 8.28 20.77
C TYR A 388 5.79 8.80 19.46
N GLU A 389 6.93 8.27 19.08
CA GLU A 389 7.42 8.40 17.71
C GLU A 389 6.85 7.26 16.85
N VAL A 390 6.39 7.59 15.65
CA VAL A 390 6.01 6.60 14.65
C VAL A 390 7.27 5.99 14.06
N VAL A 391 7.49 4.72 14.35
CA VAL A 391 8.63 3.97 13.81
C VAL A 391 8.36 3.55 12.36
N GLY A 392 7.12 3.12 12.07
CA GLY A 392 6.65 2.77 10.73
C GLY A 392 5.55 1.71 10.75
N PRO A 393 5.01 1.33 9.58
CA PRO A 393 4.05 0.24 9.49
C PRO A 393 4.73 -1.11 9.72
N CYS A 394 3.95 -2.10 10.11
CA CYS A 394 4.43 -3.48 10.18
C CYS A 394 3.38 -4.47 9.65
N PHE A 395 3.85 -5.64 9.24
CA PHE A 395 2.99 -6.80 9.04
C PHE A 395 3.10 -7.71 10.25
N VAL A 396 1.96 -8.03 10.87
CA VAL A 396 1.88 -8.97 12.00
C VAL A 396 0.77 -9.97 11.73
N HIS A 397 1.10 -11.27 11.62
CA HIS A 397 0.07 -12.29 11.43
C HIS A 397 -0.88 -12.28 12.64
N GLY A 398 -2.18 -12.21 12.36
CA GLY A 398 -3.23 -12.11 13.38
C GLY A 398 -3.61 -10.69 13.79
N LEU A 399 -3.06 -9.63 13.18
CA LEU A 399 -3.46 -8.24 13.43
C LEU A 399 -3.80 -7.43 12.15
N MET A 400 -3.81 -8.06 10.98
CA MET A 400 -3.96 -7.36 9.69
C MET A 400 -5.42 -7.17 9.23
N LEU A 401 -6.39 -7.84 9.86
CA LEU A 401 -7.79 -8.00 9.43
C LEU A 401 -8.80 -7.49 10.47
N GLY A 402 -8.34 -6.65 11.39
CA GLY A 402 -9.19 -6.02 12.40
C GLY A 402 -9.39 -6.84 13.67
N GLU A 403 -8.57 -7.87 13.89
CA GLU A 403 -8.59 -8.75 15.05
C GLU A 403 -8.37 -7.97 16.36
N ALA A 404 -7.60 -6.88 16.31
CA ALA A 404 -7.40 -6.00 17.47
C ALA A 404 -8.67 -5.24 17.89
N LEU A 405 -9.67 -5.10 17.00
CA LEU A 405 -10.85 -4.23 17.21
C LEU A 405 -12.18 -4.98 17.08
N LYS A 406 -12.14 -6.29 16.89
CA LYS A 406 -13.31 -7.15 16.70
C LYS A 406 -13.11 -8.49 17.42
N PRO A 407 -14.17 -9.18 17.83
CA PRO A 407 -14.03 -10.55 18.32
C PRO A 407 -13.47 -11.48 17.23
N PRO A 408 -12.89 -12.63 17.62
CA PRO A 408 -12.41 -13.63 16.67
C PRO A 408 -13.51 -14.08 15.70
N LEU A 409 -13.15 -14.26 14.43
CA LEU A 409 -14.05 -14.84 13.44
C LEU A 409 -14.16 -16.35 13.70
N LYS A 410 -15.37 -16.83 14.02
CA LYS A 410 -15.59 -18.24 14.36
C LYS A 410 -15.73 -19.09 13.10
N PRO A 411 -15.16 -20.33 13.05
CA PRO A 411 -15.45 -21.29 12.00
C PRO A 411 -16.97 -21.54 11.86
N PRO A 412 -17.48 -21.85 10.65
CA PRO A 412 -16.74 -22.08 9.39
C PRO A 412 -16.46 -20.81 8.56
N TRP A 413 -16.60 -19.61 9.14
CA TRP A 413 -16.36 -18.37 8.42
C TRP A 413 -14.87 -18.04 8.28
N LYS A 414 -14.46 -17.55 7.11
CA LYS A 414 -13.12 -17.04 6.82
C LYS A 414 -13.18 -15.72 6.05
N ASP A 415 -12.19 -14.86 6.26
CA ASP A 415 -12.02 -13.65 5.44
C ASP A 415 -11.66 -14.02 3.99
N ALA A 416 -12.28 -13.32 3.06
CA ALA A 416 -12.06 -13.41 1.63
C ALA A 416 -11.91 -12.00 1.04
N LEU A 417 -11.19 -11.90 -0.07
CA LEU A 417 -10.80 -10.64 -0.68
C LEU A 417 -11.05 -10.69 -2.19
N PRO A 418 -12.32 -10.64 -2.64
CA PRO A 418 -12.63 -10.47 -4.04
C PRO A 418 -12.16 -9.09 -4.53
N VAL A 419 -11.61 -9.07 -5.75
CA VAL A 419 -11.29 -7.82 -6.45
C VAL A 419 -12.46 -7.45 -7.34
N THR A 420 -13.25 -6.46 -6.91
CA THR A 420 -14.42 -5.99 -7.66
C THR A 420 -14.16 -4.60 -8.21
N LYS A 421 -14.23 -4.45 -9.54
CA LYS A 421 -13.88 -3.17 -10.21
C LYS A 421 -12.56 -2.62 -9.68
N GLY A 422 -11.53 -3.47 -9.54
CA GLY A 422 -10.19 -3.17 -8.99
C GLY A 422 -10.12 -2.66 -7.55
N TRP A 423 -11.21 -2.75 -6.79
CA TRP A 423 -11.18 -2.59 -5.34
C TRP A 423 -11.11 -3.96 -4.68
N ALA A 424 -10.10 -4.16 -3.84
CA ALA A 424 -10.05 -5.27 -2.91
C ALA A 424 -10.85 -4.86 -1.67
N MET A 425 -11.91 -5.61 -1.37
CA MET A 425 -12.83 -5.32 -0.28
C MET A 425 -12.98 -6.56 0.60
N PRO A 426 -13.12 -6.42 1.92
CA PRO A 426 -13.33 -7.55 2.80
C PRO A 426 -14.70 -8.19 2.55
N TYR A 427 -14.68 -9.49 2.33
CA TYR A 427 -15.86 -10.36 2.33
C TYR A 427 -15.59 -11.53 3.28
N PHE A 428 -16.62 -12.30 3.58
CA PHE A 428 -16.59 -13.44 4.48
C PHE A 428 -17.19 -14.62 3.76
N ILE A 429 -16.44 -15.72 3.66
CA ILE A 429 -16.91 -16.96 3.05
C ILE A 429 -17.15 -18.00 4.12
N ASN A 430 -18.31 -18.63 4.07
CA ASN A 430 -18.58 -19.84 4.83
C ASN A 430 -17.95 -21.02 4.08
N THR A 431 -16.98 -21.70 4.68
CA THR A 431 -16.24 -22.77 4.01
C THR A 431 -17.06 -24.04 3.76
N GLU A 432 -18.16 -24.23 4.49
CA GLU A 432 -19.03 -25.38 4.38
C GLU A 432 -20.13 -25.15 3.33
N THR A 433 -20.85 -24.02 3.42
CA THR A 433 -21.98 -23.70 2.53
C THR A 433 -21.56 -22.99 1.24
N ARG A 434 -20.32 -22.46 1.19
CA ARG A 434 -19.82 -21.55 0.13
C ARG A 434 -20.57 -20.23 0.02
N GLU A 435 -21.38 -19.89 1.03
CA GLU A 435 -22.03 -18.59 1.13
C GLU A 435 -20.97 -17.49 1.25
N LEU A 436 -21.13 -16.43 0.46
CA LEU A 436 -20.25 -15.26 0.47
C LEU A 436 -21.02 -14.04 0.96
N MET A 437 -20.58 -13.48 2.08
CA MET A 437 -21.16 -12.29 2.70
C MET A 437 -20.22 -11.10 2.56
N LYS A 438 -20.79 -9.95 2.20
CA LYS A 438 -20.07 -8.68 2.20
C LYS A 438 -19.98 -8.08 3.61
N THR A 439 -21.05 -8.22 4.37
CA THR A 439 -21.18 -7.65 5.72
C THR A 439 -20.42 -8.53 6.72
N ASP A 440 -19.60 -7.91 7.58
CA ASP A 440 -18.95 -8.60 8.69
C ASP A 440 -20.00 -9.04 9.72
N VAL A 441 -20.21 -10.36 9.78
CA VAL A 441 -21.20 -11.01 10.66
C VAL A 441 -20.98 -10.72 12.14
N ARG A 442 -19.74 -10.37 12.52
CA ARG A 442 -19.39 -10.04 13.91
C ARG A 442 -19.95 -8.70 14.36
N LEU A 443 -20.29 -7.81 13.42
CA LEU A 443 -20.71 -6.44 13.73
C LEU A 443 -22.23 -6.29 13.86
N GLY A 444 -23.01 -7.33 13.55
CA GLY A 444 -24.47 -7.28 13.55
C GLY A 444 -25.04 -6.33 12.49
N SER A 445 -26.30 -5.93 12.67
CA SER A 445 -26.99 -5.03 11.73
C SER A 445 -26.41 -3.61 11.76
N LEU A 446 -26.51 -2.89 10.64
CA LEU A 446 -26.21 -1.46 10.60
C LEU A 446 -27.15 -0.66 11.52
N PRO A 447 -26.69 0.45 12.12
CA PRO A 447 -27.57 1.38 12.81
C PRO A 447 -28.68 1.89 11.87
N LEU A 448 -29.87 2.18 12.41
CA LEU A 448 -31.08 2.49 11.62
C LEU A 448 -30.92 3.70 10.69
N ASP A 449 -30.15 4.68 11.15
CA ASP A 449 -29.81 5.92 10.45
C ASP A 449 -28.77 5.71 9.35
N TRP A 450 -28.18 4.52 9.21
CA TRP A 450 -27.22 4.21 8.15
C TRP A 450 -27.79 3.19 7.16
N GLU A 451 -27.35 3.33 5.92
CA GLU A 451 -27.52 2.34 4.86
C GLU A 451 -26.23 2.22 4.06
N GLU A 452 -26.05 1.06 3.44
CA GLU A 452 -24.98 0.85 2.49
C GLU A 452 -25.51 1.08 1.08
N VAL A 453 -24.82 1.93 0.31
CA VAL A 453 -25.23 2.33 -1.03
C VAL A 453 -24.10 2.11 -2.03
N ALA A 454 -24.46 1.83 -3.28
CA ALA A 454 -23.48 1.74 -4.37
C ALA A 454 -22.96 3.14 -4.71
N SER A 455 -21.66 3.25 -4.96
CA SER A 455 -21.00 4.47 -5.42
C SER A 455 -20.60 4.36 -6.88
N ILE A 456 -20.80 5.45 -7.62
CA ILE A 456 -20.26 5.67 -8.97
C ILE A 456 -19.10 6.67 -8.97
N ASP A 457 -18.77 7.24 -7.80
CA ASP A 457 -17.64 8.15 -7.64
C ASP A 457 -16.33 7.37 -7.88
N PRO A 458 -15.49 7.77 -8.85
CA PRO A 458 -14.28 7.04 -9.20
C PRO A 458 -13.22 7.01 -8.09
N PHE A 459 -13.30 7.89 -7.11
CA PHE A 459 -12.36 7.97 -6.00
C PHE A 459 -12.82 7.20 -4.75
N LEU A 460 -14.10 6.84 -4.69
CA LEU A 460 -14.67 6.08 -3.58
C LEU A 460 -14.73 4.57 -3.90
N PRO A 461 -14.75 3.71 -2.86
CA PRO A 461 -15.04 2.30 -3.06
C PRO A 461 -16.41 2.10 -3.75
N PRO A 462 -16.64 0.95 -4.41
CA PRO A 462 -17.90 0.68 -5.12
C PRO A 462 -19.14 0.71 -4.20
N PHE A 463 -18.91 0.63 -2.89
CA PHE A 463 -19.94 0.73 -1.88
C PHE A 463 -19.46 1.57 -0.71
N VAL A 464 -20.35 2.43 -0.21
CA VAL A 464 -20.11 3.38 0.88
C VAL A 464 -21.31 3.39 1.80
N PHE A 465 -21.14 3.93 3.00
CA PHE A 465 -22.21 4.09 3.97
C PHE A 465 -22.79 5.50 3.86
N LYS A 466 -24.11 5.61 3.77
CA LYS A 466 -24.85 6.87 3.75
C LYS A 466 -25.69 6.98 5.02
N ASN A 467 -25.58 8.12 5.70
CA ASN A 467 -26.49 8.45 6.77
C ASN A 467 -27.80 9.02 6.17
N LYS A 468 -28.93 8.47 6.58
CA LYS A 468 -30.27 8.79 6.05
C LYS A 468 -30.79 10.14 6.52
N ASN A 469 -30.29 10.63 7.66
CA ASN A 469 -30.79 11.85 8.27
C ASN A 469 -30.15 13.10 7.65
N ASP A 470 -28.83 13.08 7.43
CA ASP A 470 -28.06 14.23 6.91
C ASP A 470 -27.51 14.02 5.49
N GLY A 471 -27.65 12.81 4.93
CA GLY A 471 -27.13 12.46 3.62
C GLY A 471 -25.62 12.26 3.56
N ARG A 472 -24.90 12.35 4.69
CA ARG A 472 -23.43 12.23 4.76
C ARG A 472 -22.99 10.87 4.28
N ILE A 473 -21.96 10.87 3.43
CA ILE A 473 -21.30 9.66 2.92
C ILE A 473 -20.04 9.38 3.73
N SER A 474 -19.81 8.11 4.08
CA SER A 474 -18.60 7.63 4.73
C SER A 474 -18.08 6.37 4.04
N VAL A 475 -16.76 6.28 3.90
CA VAL A 475 -16.06 5.06 3.47
C VAL A 475 -15.82 4.09 4.64
N ASN A 476 -16.00 4.56 5.88
CA ASN A 476 -15.77 3.81 7.10
C ASN A 476 -17.06 3.14 7.57
N ASP A 477 -16.92 1.97 8.19
CA ASP A 477 -18.07 1.25 8.73
C ASP A 477 -18.59 1.97 9.98
N PRO A 478 -19.85 2.44 10.01
CA PRO A 478 -20.39 3.16 11.17
C PRO A 478 -20.46 2.28 12.43
N ARG A 479 -20.46 0.96 12.28
CA ARG A 479 -20.36 0.03 13.41
C ARG A 479 -18.96 -0.01 14.00
N MET A 480 -17.97 0.63 13.39
CA MET A 480 -16.59 0.70 13.85
C MET A 480 -16.23 2.10 14.38
N SER A 481 -17.22 2.80 14.95
CA SER A 481 -17.00 4.02 15.73
C SER A 481 -16.33 3.70 17.08
N VAL A 482 -15.75 4.72 17.72
CA VAL A 482 -15.13 4.60 19.07
C VAL A 482 -16.12 3.99 20.06
N ASP A 483 -17.33 4.54 20.17
CA ASP A 483 -18.37 4.05 21.06
C ASP A 483 -18.75 2.59 20.78
N ALA A 484 -18.85 2.22 19.50
CA ALA A 484 -19.22 0.87 19.11
C ALA A 484 -18.12 -0.16 19.42
N ILE A 485 -16.85 0.24 19.31
CA ILE A 485 -15.69 -0.58 19.69
C ILE A 485 -15.65 -0.74 21.22
N GLN A 486 -15.76 0.36 21.97
CA GLN A 486 -15.73 0.34 23.44
C GLN A 486 -16.90 -0.45 24.04
N LYS A 487 -18.11 -0.37 23.45
CA LYS A 487 -19.27 -1.19 23.85
C LYS A 487 -19.03 -2.70 23.74
N ARG A 488 -18.03 -3.14 22.95
CA ARG A 488 -17.60 -4.56 22.88
C ARG A 488 -16.56 -4.93 23.93
N GLY A 489 -16.23 -4.03 24.86
CA GLY A 489 -15.20 -4.23 25.88
C GLY A 489 -13.78 -4.11 25.35
N ILE A 490 -13.58 -3.43 24.21
CA ILE A 490 -12.25 -3.17 23.66
C ILE A 490 -11.79 -1.80 24.14
N GLU A 491 -10.70 -1.78 24.90
CA GLU A 491 -10.09 -0.55 25.38
C GLU A 491 -9.39 0.18 24.23
N LEU A 492 -9.65 1.49 24.17
CA LEU A 492 -9.03 2.42 23.24
C LEU A 492 -8.33 3.50 24.05
N GLU A 493 -7.20 3.93 23.54
CA GLU A 493 -6.32 4.90 24.17
C GLU A 493 -6.10 6.09 23.25
N THR A 494 -5.77 7.21 23.88
CA THR A 494 -5.32 8.40 23.17
C THR A 494 -3.80 8.42 23.15
N LEU A 495 -3.23 8.45 21.94
CA LEU A 495 -1.80 8.39 21.68
C LEU A 495 -1.37 9.72 21.06
N VAL A 496 -0.32 10.36 21.57
CA VAL A 496 0.22 11.60 20.99
C VAL A 496 1.43 11.25 20.15
N LEU A 497 1.31 11.34 18.83
CA LEU A 497 2.40 11.10 17.89
C LEU A 497 3.24 12.38 17.77
N THR A 498 4.54 12.30 18.03
CA THR A 498 5.45 13.45 18.04
C THR A 498 6.18 13.66 16.74
#